data_AF-A0A269XLV1-F1
#
_entry.id   AF-A0A269XLV1-F1
#
_cell.length_a   1.000
_cell.length_b   1.000
_cell.length_c   1.000
_cell.angle_alpha   90.00
_cell.angle_beta   90.00
_cell.angle_gamma   90.00
#
_symmetry.space_group_name_H-M   'P 1'
#
loop_
_entity.id
_entity.type
_entity.pdbx_description
1 polymer ?
#
loop_
_entity_poly.entity_id
_entity_poly.type
_entity_poly.pdbx_seq_one_letter_code
_entity_poly.pdbx_strand_id
1 'polypeptide(L)'
;LTNGSVSKLVVAPSSLFWGILAGLALAFYTIYANQLLNKYASILVVGWAMIISGLVMNLRHPIWHAHFSQWHSSTITFLIFGIIGGTALAFYLFIDSLKYLSAKETTLFGTIEPVVAVLASSLWLNITFKP
;
A
#
# COMPACT_ATOMS: atom_id res chain seq x y z
N LEU A 1 -14.73 -9.35 -18.96
CA LEU A 1 -15.17 -8.11 -18.28
C LEU A 1 -15.18 -6.98 -19.31
N THR A 2 -16.24 -6.17 -19.35
CA THR A 2 -16.62 -5.08 -20.32
C THR A 2 -17.07 -5.42 -21.75
N ASN A 3 -16.80 -6.60 -22.32
CA ASN A 3 -17.35 -7.01 -23.63
C ASN A 3 -17.38 -5.89 -24.71
N GLY A 4 -16.34 -5.03 -24.73
CA GLY A 4 -16.18 -3.95 -25.71
C GLY A 4 -17.01 -2.66 -25.52
N SER A 5 -17.75 -2.46 -24.42
CA SER A 5 -18.60 -1.27 -24.25
C SER A 5 -18.16 -0.35 -23.10
N VAL A 6 -17.84 0.89 -23.44
CA VAL A 6 -17.45 1.96 -22.50
C VAL A 6 -18.60 2.35 -21.56
N SER A 7 -19.86 2.12 -21.95
CA SER A 7 -21.05 2.35 -21.11
C SER A 7 -21.30 1.26 -20.07
N LYS A 8 -20.58 0.12 -20.12
CA LYS A 8 -20.64 -0.95 -19.11
C LYS A 8 -19.33 -1.07 -18.34
N LEU A 9 -18.69 0.07 -18.04
CA LEU A 9 -17.62 0.10 -17.05
C LEU A 9 -18.23 -0.27 -15.69
N VAL A 10 -18.00 -1.52 -15.27
CA VAL A 10 -18.35 -2.05 -13.94
C VAL A 10 -17.56 -1.32 -12.83
N VAL A 11 -16.59 -0.49 -13.21
CA VAL A 11 -15.68 0.23 -12.31
C VAL A 11 -16.17 1.67 -12.17
N ALA A 12 -16.37 2.11 -10.92
CA ALA A 12 -16.77 3.48 -10.63
C ALA A 12 -15.70 4.48 -11.15
N PRO A 13 -16.10 5.63 -11.74
CA PRO A 13 -15.15 6.64 -12.21
C PRO A 13 -14.18 7.13 -11.13
N SER A 14 -14.63 7.17 -9.87
CA SER A 14 -13.79 7.50 -8.72
C SER A 14 -12.65 6.50 -8.50
N SER A 15 -12.92 5.19 -8.64
CA SER A 15 -11.89 4.15 -8.52
C SER A 15 -10.84 4.27 -9.63
N LEU A 16 -11.25 4.67 -10.84
CA LEU A 16 -10.31 4.92 -11.94
C LEU A 16 -9.40 6.11 -11.62
N PHE A 17 -9.97 7.21 -11.12
CA PHE A 17 -9.22 8.40 -10.72
C PHE A 17 -8.18 8.09 -9.63
N TRP A 18 -8.60 7.42 -8.55
CA TRP A 18 -7.70 7.03 -7.47
C TRP A 18 -6.66 6.00 -7.92
N GLY A 19 -7.01 5.07 -8.82
CA GLY A 19 -6.08 4.09 -9.38
C GLY A 19 -4.98 4.75 -10.22
N ILE A 20 -5.33 5.70 -11.09
CA ILE A 20 -4.35 6.47 -11.88
C ILE A 20 -3.46 7.29 -10.96
N LEU A 21 -4.04 7.97 -9.96
CA LEU A 21 -3.28 8.77 -9.00
C LEU A 21 -2.30 7.91 -8.19
N ALA A 22 -2.70 6.71 -7.78
CA ALA A 22 -1.83 5.75 -7.09
C ALA A 22 -0.68 5.27 -8.00
N GLY A 23 -0.95 4.98 -9.27
CA GLY A 23 0.07 4.61 -10.25
C GLY A 23 1.09 5.72 -10.49
N LEU A 24 0.64 6.97 -10.61
CA LEU A 24 1.52 8.14 -10.73
C LEU A 24 2.35 8.35 -9.46
N ALA A 25 1.75 8.21 -8.28
CA ALA A 25 2.46 8.31 -7.01
C ALA A 25 3.54 7.23 -6.87
N LEU A 26 3.24 5.98 -7.28
CA LEU A 26 4.19 4.88 -7.30
C LEU A 26 5.35 5.14 -8.26
N ALA A 27 5.06 5.65 -9.48
CA ALA A 27 6.09 6.00 -10.45
C ALA A 27 7.00 7.15 -9.96
N PHE A 28 6.41 8.18 -9.34
CA PHE A 28 7.18 9.25 -8.73
C PHE A 28 8.09 8.72 -7.63
N TYR A 29 7.55 7.89 -6.75
CA TYR A 29 8.29 7.30 -5.66
C TYR A 29 9.44 6.40 -6.13
N THR A 30 9.22 5.52 -7.11
CA THR A 30 10.28 4.62 -7.60
C THR A 30 11.44 5.37 -8.26
N ILE A 31 11.16 6.46 -8.98
CA ILE A 31 12.20 7.27 -9.64
C ILE A 31 12.95 8.16 -8.64
N TYR A 32 12.23 8.92 -7.82
CA TYR A 32 12.84 9.91 -6.92
C TYR A 32 13.40 9.27 -5.64
N ALA A 33 12.74 8.26 -5.08
CA ALA A 33 13.27 7.60 -3.88
C ALA A 33 14.61 6.94 -4.17
N ASN A 34 14.81 6.34 -5.36
CA ASN A 34 16.08 5.70 -5.70
C ASN A 34 17.27 6.68 -5.61
N GLN A 35 17.12 7.90 -6.14
CA GLN A 35 18.17 8.94 -6.01
C GLN A 35 18.42 9.34 -4.55
N LEU A 36 17.38 9.39 -3.73
CA LEU A 36 17.47 9.78 -2.32
C LEU A 36 18.10 8.66 -1.46
N LEU A 37 17.81 7.40 -1.79
CA LEU A 37 18.32 6.20 -1.13
C LEU A 37 19.81 5.93 -1.40
N ASN A 38 20.35 6.49 -2.49
CA ASN A 38 21.79 6.50 -2.74
C ASN A 38 22.55 7.45 -1.81
N LYS A 39 21.86 8.45 -1.21
CA LYS A 39 22.47 9.43 -0.31
C LYS A 39 22.14 9.20 1.17
N TYR A 40 20.99 8.58 1.46
CA TYR A 40 20.48 8.41 2.82
C TYR A 40 20.03 6.96 3.09
N ALA A 41 20.07 6.56 4.36
CA ALA A 41 19.57 5.26 4.77
C ALA A 41 18.06 5.12 4.50
N SER A 42 17.63 3.93 4.07
CA SER A 42 16.23 3.59 3.72
C SER A 42 15.26 3.97 4.83
N ILE A 43 15.63 3.63 6.08
CA ILE A 43 14.84 3.90 7.27
C ILE A 43 14.62 5.40 7.51
N LEU A 44 15.59 6.25 7.18
CA LEU A 44 15.49 7.69 7.40
C LEU A 44 14.49 8.31 6.41
N VAL A 45 14.56 7.91 5.14
CA VAL A 45 13.63 8.37 4.09
C VAL A 45 12.20 7.95 4.42
N VAL A 46 11.99 6.68 4.76
CA VAL A 46 10.66 6.15 5.12
C VAL A 46 10.13 6.79 6.40
N GLY A 47 10.97 6.94 7.42
CA GLY A 47 10.59 7.58 8.68
C GLY A 47 10.09 9.01 8.50
N TRP A 48 10.83 9.83 7.74
CA TRP A 48 10.39 11.20 7.41
C TRP A 48 9.11 11.22 6.58
N ALA A 49 8.98 10.32 5.60
CA ALA A 49 7.75 10.22 4.80
C ALA A 49 6.53 9.89 5.67
N MET A 50 6.67 9.00 6.66
CA MET A 50 5.60 8.63 7.59
C MET A 50 5.24 9.75 8.57
N ILE A 51 6.23 10.51 9.06
CA ILE A 51 5.97 11.66 9.93
C ILE A 51 5.22 12.75 9.16
N ILE A 52 5.67 13.07 7.94
CA ILE A 52 5.04 14.10 7.10
C ILE A 52 3.62 13.66 6.73
N SER A 53 3.42 12.40 6.32
CA SER A 53 2.09 11.91 5.95
C SER A 53 1.13 11.90 7.15
N GLY A 54 1.60 11.48 8.33
CA GLY A 54 0.84 11.53 9.57
C GLY A 54 0.45 12.96 9.97
N LEU A 55 1.36 13.92 9.81
CA LEU A 55 1.10 15.32 10.09
C LEU A 55 0.04 15.89 9.14
N VAL A 56 0.15 15.62 7.84
CA VAL A 56 -0.83 16.07 6.83
C VAL A 56 -2.19 15.43 7.05
N MET A 57 -2.24 14.14 7.39
CA MET A 57 -3.48 13.44 7.72
C MET A 57 -4.14 14.01 8.98
N ASN A 58 -3.37 14.38 9.99
CA ASN A 58 -3.87 15.01 11.21
C ASN A 58 -4.60 16.34 10.93
N LEU A 59 -4.16 17.12 9.94
CA LEU A 59 -4.85 18.36 9.56
C LEU A 59 -6.30 18.13 9.11
N ARG A 60 -6.59 17.00 8.45
CA ARG A 60 -7.93 16.68 7.93
C ARG A 60 -8.74 15.84 8.90
N HIS A 61 -8.11 14.85 9.53
CA HIS A 61 -8.71 13.99 10.54
C HIS A 61 -7.88 14.07 11.82
N PRO A 62 -8.14 15.10 12.64
CA PRO A 62 -7.40 15.31 13.86
C PRO A 62 -7.52 14.13 14.83
N ILE A 63 -6.38 13.69 15.33
CA ILE A 63 -6.27 12.49 16.17
C ILE A 63 -7.08 12.68 17.47
N TRP A 64 -7.17 13.91 17.96
CA TRP A 64 -7.92 14.28 19.17
C TRP A 64 -9.44 14.26 19.02
N HIS A 65 -9.99 14.13 17.81
CA HIS A 65 -11.43 13.92 17.61
C HIS A 65 -11.81 12.43 17.53
N ALA A 66 -10.84 11.52 17.66
CA ALA A 66 -11.13 10.10 17.72
C ALA A 66 -11.82 9.74 19.06
N HIS A 67 -12.94 9.03 18.98
CA HIS A 67 -13.66 8.54 20.16
C HIS A 67 -12.96 7.32 20.74
N PHE A 68 -11.86 7.54 21.46
CA PHE A 68 -11.06 6.48 22.10
C PHE A 68 -11.84 5.67 23.14
N SER A 69 -12.94 6.21 23.67
CA SER A 69 -13.80 5.51 24.65
C SER A 69 -14.46 4.24 24.10
N GLN A 70 -14.53 4.07 22.78
CA GLN A 70 -15.13 2.89 22.14
C GLN A 70 -14.09 1.82 21.74
N TRP A 71 -12.80 2.08 21.99
CA TRP A 71 -11.73 1.21 21.51
C TRP A 71 -11.49 0.06 22.49
N HIS A 72 -11.66 -1.16 21.99
CA HIS A 72 -11.32 -2.34 22.75
C HIS A 72 -9.83 -2.66 22.63
N SER A 73 -9.27 -3.41 23.60
CA SER A 73 -7.84 -3.77 23.57
C SER A 73 -7.46 -4.53 22.31
N SER A 74 -8.37 -5.33 21.75
CA SER A 74 -8.16 -6.05 20.48
C SER A 74 -8.00 -5.10 19.29
N THR A 75 -8.84 -4.06 19.21
CA THR A 75 -8.77 -3.04 18.16
C THR A 75 -7.42 -2.33 18.17
N ILE A 76 -6.91 -1.98 19.36
CA ILE A 76 -5.61 -1.33 19.51
C ILE A 76 -4.49 -2.25 19.02
N THR A 77 -4.51 -3.53 19.41
CA THR A 77 -3.49 -4.50 18.97
C THR A 77 -3.50 -4.68 17.45
N PHE A 78 -4.66 -4.85 16.83
CA PHE A 78 -4.75 -4.97 15.37
C PHE A 78 -4.32 -3.69 14.65
N LEU A 79 -4.64 -2.52 15.21
CA LEU A 79 -4.21 -1.25 14.68
C LEU A 79 -2.69 -1.10 14.73
N ILE A 80 -2.06 -1.37 15.88
CA ILE A 80 -0.60 -1.31 16.04
C ILE A 80 0.08 -2.32 15.09
N PHE A 81 -0.44 -3.54 15.01
CA PHE A 81 0.08 -4.55 14.09
C PHE A 81 -0.04 -4.10 12.63
N GLY A 82 -1.17 -3.53 12.23
CA GLY A 82 -1.38 -2.99 10.88
C GLY A 82 -0.44 -1.83 10.55
N ILE A 83 -0.21 -0.93 11.52
CA ILE A 83 0.70 0.22 11.35
C ILE A 83 2.16 -0.25 11.28
N ILE A 84 2.62 -1.06 12.23
CA ILE A 84 4.03 -1.44 12.30
C ILE A 84 4.34 -2.57 11.32
N GLY A 85 3.62 -3.68 11.40
CA GLY A 85 3.85 -4.86 10.57
C GLY A 85 3.33 -4.68 9.14
N GLY A 86 2.08 -4.24 9.01
CA GLY A 86 1.41 -4.16 7.71
C GLY A 86 1.85 -2.99 6.82
N THR A 87 2.27 -1.87 7.40
CA THR A 87 2.67 -0.67 6.64
C THR A 87 4.12 -0.30 6.86
N ALA A 88 4.57 -0.01 8.08
CA ALA A 88 5.91 0.51 8.31
C ALA A 88 7.02 -0.45 7.84
N LEU A 89 6.94 -1.70 8.29
CA LEU A 89 7.89 -2.74 7.91
C LEU A 89 7.77 -3.09 6.42
N ALA A 90 6.56 -3.21 5.89
CA ALA A 90 6.33 -3.51 4.47
C ALA A 90 6.91 -2.42 3.55
N PHE A 91 6.66 -1.14 3.86
CA PHE A 91 7.24 -0.02 3.10
C PHE A 91 8.75 0.06 3.24
N TYR A 92 9.29 -0.20 4.43
CA TYR A 92 10.73 -0.27 4.64
C TYR A 92 11.36 -1.35 3.76
N LEU A 93 10.85 -2.58 3.81
CA LEU A 93 11.35 -3.69 2.98
C LEU A 93 11.21 -3.39 1.50
N PHE A 94 10.09 -2.80 1.07
CA PHE A 94 9.90 -2.39 -0.31
C PHE A 94 10.97 -1.40 -0.76
N ILE A 95 11.20 -0.33 0.01
CA ILE A 95 12.21 0.68 -0.31
C ILE A 95 13.61 0.13 -0.31
N ASP A 96 13.92 -0.69 0.69
CA ASP A 96 15.22 -1.29 0.79
C ASP A 96 15.47 -2.24 -0.39
N SER A 97 14.43 -2.96 -0.82
CA SER A 97 14.48 -3.81 -2.02
C SER A 97 14.79 -3.02 -3.31
N LEU A 98 14.37 -1.75 -3.41
CA LEU A 98 14.67 -0.90 -4.58
C LEU A 98 16.17 -0.56 -4.71
N LYS A 99 16.97 -0.75 -3.65
CA LYS A 99 18.44 -0.64 -3.74
C LYS A 99 19.08 -1.83 -4.45
N TYR A 100 18.39 -2.97 -4.44
CA TYR A 100 18.93 -4.25 -4.94
C TYR A 100 18.25 -4.72 -6.23
N LEU A 101 17.01 -4.29 -6.48
CA LEU A 101 16.20 -4.75 -7.61
C LEU A 101 16.06 -3.67 -8.68
N SER A 102 16.19 -4.08 -9.94
CA SER A 102 15.81 -3.27 -11.09
C SER A 102 14.29 -3.21 -11.24
N ALA A 103 13.77 -2.14 -11.85
CA ALA A 103 12.32 -1.94 -12.06
C ALA A 103 11.63 -3.16 -12.72
N LYS A 104 12.34 -3.90 -13.58
CA LYS A 104 11.83 -5.11 -14.24
C LYS A 104 11.59 -6.27 -13.26
N GLU A 105 12.48 -6.44 -12.29
CA GLU A 105 12.38 -7.50 -11.29
C GLU A 105 11.27 -7.19 -10.29
N THR A 106 11.17 -5.93 -9.85
CA THR A 106 10.06 -5.47 -8.99
C THR A 106 8.70 -5.69 -9.67
N THR A 107 8.58 -5.42 -10.97
CA THR A 107 7.33 -5.70 -11.71
C THR A 107 7.02 -7.20 -11.77
N LEU A 108 8.03 -8.07 -11.88
CA LEU A 108 7.84 -9.52 -11.86
C LEU A 108 7.33 -9.99 -10.49
N PHE A 109 7.95 -9.50 -9.40
CA PHE A 109 7.47 -9.78 -8.04
C PHE A 109 6.07 -9.22 -7.80
N GLY A 110 5.70 -8.09 -8.39
CA GLY A 110 4.34 -7.55 -8.33
C GLY A 110 3.28 -8.49 -8.91
N THR A 111 3.62 -9.30 -9.92
CA THR A 111 2.68 -10.31 -10.47
C THR A 111 2.41 -11.48 -9.53
N ILE A 112 3.22 -11.65 -8.47
CA ILE A 112 3.04 -12.69 -7.46
C ILE A 112 1.94 -12.32 -6.47
N GLU A 113 1.69 -11.02 -6.26
CA GLU A 113 0.67 -10.53 -5.33
C GLU A 113 -0.73 -11.12 -5.58
N PRO A 114 -1.29 -11.10 -6.81
CA PRO A 114 -2.57 -11.76 -7.09
C PRO A 114 -2.52 -13.28 -6.91
N VAL A 115 -1.39 -13.93 -7.18
CA VAL A 115 -1.22 -15.37 -6.99
C VAL A 115 -1.28 -15.72 -5.50
N VAL A 116 -0.54 -14.98 -4.67
CA VAL A 116 -0.55 -15.17 -3.21
C VAL A 116 -1.93 -14.85 -2.64
N ALA A 117 -2.61 -13.82 -3.14
CA ALA A 117 -3.97 -13.48 -2.74
C ALA A 117 -4.94 -14.63 -3.03
N VAL A 118 -4.86 -15.26 -4.22
CA VAL A 118 -5.68 -16.43 -4.58
C VAL A 118 -5.35 -17.63 -3.68
N LEU A 119 -4.08 -17.91 -3.41
CA LEU A 119 -3.67 -19.02 -2.55
C LEU A 119 -4.12 -18.81 -1.10
N ALA A 120 -3.87 -17.64 -0.53
CA ALA A 120 -4.30 -17.28 0.83
C ALA A 120 -5.82 -17.33 0.95
N SER A 121 -6.54 -16.82 -0.04
CA SER A 121 -7.99 -16.90 -0.15
C SER A 121 -8.48 -18.35 -0.16
N SER A 122 -7.89 -19.21 -1.00
CA SER A 122 -8.28 -20.61 -1.08
C SER A 122 -7.99 -21.38 0.20
N LEU A 123 -6.83 -21.15 0.83
CA LEU A 123 -6.38 -21.90 2.01
C LEU A 123 -7.03 -21.42 3.31
N TRP A 124 -7.23 -20.12 3.46
CA TRP A 124 -7.73 -19.51 4.69
C TRP A 124 -9.24 -19.29 4.68
N LEU A 125 -9.78 -18.80 3.57
CA LEU A 125 -11.20 -18.47 3.42
C LEU A 125 -12.02 -19.61 2.77
N ASN A 126 -11.36 -20.73 2.40
CA ASN A 126 -11.98 -21.90 1.73
C ASN A 126 -12.83 -21.54 0.49
N ILE A 127 -12.45 -20.48 -0.23
CA ILE A 127 -13.15 -20.07 -1.45
C ILE A 127 -12.65 -20.87 -2.66
N THR A 128 -13.58 -21.56 -3.32
CA THR A 128 -13.32 -22.29 -4.57
C THR A 128 -13.43 -21.33 -5.75
N PHE A 129 -12.30 -21.06 -6.40
CA PHE A 129 -12.29 -20.32 -7.65
C PHE A 129 -12.76 -21.23 -8.79
N LYS A 130 -13.78 -20.80 -9.53
CA LYS A 130 -14.24 -21.49 -10.74
C LYS A 130 -13.20 -21.29 -11.87
N PRO A 131 -13.00 -22.29 -12.74
CA PRO A 131 -12.06 -22.22 -13.85
C PRO A 131 -12.41 -21.11 -14.86
#